data_AF-A0A5M9WUX9-F1
#
_entry.id   AF-A0A5M9WUX9-F1
#
_cell.length_a   1.000
_cell.length_b   1.000
_cell.length_c   1.000
_cell.angle_alpha   90.00
_cell.angle_beta   90.00
_cell.angle_gamma   90.00
#
_symmetry.space_group_name_H-M   'P 1'
#
loop_
_entity.id
_entity.type
_entity.pdbx_description
1 polymer ?
#
loop_
_entity_poly.entity_id
_entity_poly.type
_entity_poly.pdbx_seq_one_letter_code
_entity_poly.pdbx_strand_id
1 'polypeptide(L)'
;MVQKTLFELVNEVQDEASFIAFLSALSKDRQTCPGEWQHDSIESFLEASADWGQESIHGLTHYVKPDNSWKRCAQIMYMGKIYE
;
A
#
# COMPACT_ATOMS: atom_id res chain seq x y z
N MET A 1 1.05 13.16 20.37
CA MET A 1 0.51 13.15 19.00
C MET A 1 0.07 11.73 18.70
N VAL A 2 -1.13 11.53 18.15
CA VAL A 2 -1.60 10.19 17.75
C VAL A 2 -0.76 9.72 16.56
N GLN A 3 -0.19 8.52 16.64
CA GLN A 3 0.52 7.90 15.53
C GLN A 3 -0.48 7.48 14.46
N LYS A 4 -0.29 7.93 13.21
CA LYS A 4 -1.13 7.51 12.08
C LYS A 4 -0.86 6.05 11.72
N THR A 5 -1.92 5.35 11.32
CA THR A 5 -1.89 4.00 10.75
C THR A 5 -1.35 4.01 9.32
N LEU A 6 -0.90 2.86 8.81
CA LEU A 6 -0.53 2.73 7.38
C LEU A 6 -1.69 3.07 6.44
N PHE A 7 -2.92 2.73 6.81
CA PHE A 7 -4.11 3.03 6.01
C PHE A 7 -4.36 4.55 5.92
N GLU A 8 -4.11 5.29 6.99
CA GLU A 8 -4.18 6.76 6.93
C GLU A 8 -3.04 7.32 6.06
N LEU A 9 -1.81 6.84 6.26
CA LEU A 9 -0.63 7.32 5.52
C LEU A 9 -0.74 7.08 4.01
N VAL A 10 -1.21 5.90 3.57
CA VAL A 10 -1.39 5.60 2.14
C VAL A 10 -2.42 6.54 1.48
N ASN A 11 -3.42 6.98 2.25
CA ASN A 11 -4.44 7.90 1.76
C ASN A 11 -3.99 9.38 1.74
N GLU A 12 -2.90 9.71 2.42
CA GLU A 12 -2.33 11.06 2.47
C GLU A 12 -1.21 11.30 1.46
N VAL A 13 -0.77 10.27 0.71
CA VAL A 13 0.24 10.43 -0.34
C VAL A 13 -0.25 11.38 -1.43
N GLN A 14 0.53 12.41 -1.70
CA GLN A 14 0.23 13.48 -2.66
C GLN A 14 1.36 13.76 -3.65
N ASP A 15 2.59 13.39 -3.30
CA ASP A 15 3.80 13.69 -4.03
C ASP A 15 4.89 12.64 -3.75
N GLU A 16 6.05 12.81 -4.37
CA GLU A 16 7.19 11.91 -4.20
C GLU A 16 7.67 11.84 -2.74
N ALA A 17 7.71 12.98 -2.04
CA ALA A 17 8.19 13.04 -0.67
C ALA A 17 7.28 12.24 0.29
N SER A 18 5.97 12.42 0.18
CA SER A 18 4.98 11.67 0.94
C SER A 18 4.93 10.19 0.54
N PHE A 19 5.20 9.86 -0.73
CA PHE A 19 5.35 8.47 -1.17
C PHE A 19 6.57 7.77 -0.55
N ILE A 20 7.73 8.43 -0.52
CA ILE A 20 8.95 7.90 0.13
C ILE A 20 8.73 7.75 1.65
N ALA A 21 8.01 8.69 2.27
CA ALA A 21 7.64 8.58 3.67
C ALA A 21 6.72 7.36 3.92
N PHE A 22 5.75 7.12 3.04
CA PHE A 22 4.90 5.93 3.10
C PHE A 22 5.71 4.63 2.95
N LEU A 23 6.64 4.55 1.99
CA LEU A 23 7.53 3.38 1.82
C LEU A 23 8.33 3.07 3.08
N SER A 24 8.85 4.10 3.74
CA SER A 24 9.60 3.97 5.00
C SER A 24 8.70 3.43 6.12
N ALA A 25 7.45 3.91 6.20
CA ALA A 25 6.47 3.41 7.15
C ALA A 25 6.07 1.95 6.87
N LEU A 26 5.86 1.59 5.59
CA LEU A 26 5.52 0.23 5.17
C LEU A 26 6.64 -0.77 5.50
N SER A 27 7.90 -0.39 5.25
CA SER A 27 9.06 -1.20 5.62
C SER A 27 9.17 -1.41 7.14
N LYS A 28 8.91 -0.36 7.93
CA LYS A 28 8.91 -0.44 9.39
C LYS A 28 7.79 -1.36 9.89
N ASP A 29 6.60 -1.25 9.32
CA ASP A 29 5.45 -2.09 9.67
C ASP A 29 5.73 -3.58 9.43
N ARG A 30 6.39 -3.94 8.30
CA ARG A 30 6.83 -5.32 8.03
C ARG A 30 7.75 -5.90 9.10
N GLN A 31 8.56 -5.05 9.73
CA GLN A 31 9.52 -5.44 10.77
C GLN A 31 8.84 -5.56 12.14
N THR A 32 7.89 -4.69 12.45
CA THR A 32 7.27 -4.63 13.78
C THR A 32 6.02 -5.50 13.90
N CYS A 33 5.29 -5.68 12.81
CA CYS A 33 4.00 -6.36 12.79
C CYS A 33 3.96 -7.48 11.72
N PRO A 34 4.94 -8.40 11.66
CA PRO A 34 5.02 -9.40 10.60
C PRO A 34 3.78 -10.31 10.53
N GLY A 35 3.09 -10.54 11.65
CA GLY A 35 1.86 -11.36 11.68
C GLY A 35 0.61 -10.68 11.12
N GLU A 36 0.68 -9.39 10.76
CA GLU A 36 -0.41 -8.68 10.09
C GLU A 36 -0.33 -8.74 8.55
N TRP A 37 0.75 -9.33 8.02
CA TRP A 37 0.99 -9.41 6.59
C TRP A 37 0.48 -10.75 6.06
N GLN A 38 -0.26 -10.72 4.95
CA GLN A 38 -0.69 -11.95 4.28
C GLN A 38 0.49 -12.71 3.66
N HIS A 39 1.54 -11.97 3.31
CA HIS A 39 2.69 -12.46 2.56
C HIS A 39 3.97 -12.32 3.36
N ASP A 40 4.71 -13.42 3.51
CA ASP A 40 5.94 -13.47 4.30
C ASP A 40 7.22 -13.30 3.47
N SER A 41 7.14 -13.45 2.15
CA SER A 41 8.24 -13.21 1.21
C SER A 41 8.04 -11.92 0.38
N ILE A 42 9.13 -11.45 -0.23
CA ILE A 42 9.07 -10.27 -1.11
C ILE A 42 8.38 -10.60 -2.44
N GLU A 43 8.56 -11.83 -2.93
CA GLU A 43 7.94 -12.33 -4.16
C GLU A 43 6.42 -12.32 -4.04
N SER A 44 5.86 -12.94 -3.00
CA SER A 44 4.41 -13.00 -2.81
C SER A 44 3.79 -11.62 -2.54
N PHE A 45 4.48 -10.75 -1.79
CA PHE A 45 4.08 -9.35 -1.63
C PHE A 45 3.99 -8.59 -2.97
N LEU A 46 4.96 -8.77 -3.86
CA LEU A 46 4.99 -8.10 -5.17
C LEU A 46 3.95 -8.68 -6.12
N GLU A 47 3.74 -10.00 -6.11
CA GLU A 47 2.69 -10.68 -6.87
C GLU A 47 1.31 -10.17 -6.46
N ALA A 48 0.97 -10.18 -5.16
CA ALA A 48 -0.31 -9.68 -4.65
C ALA A 48 -0.51 -8.17 -4.93
N SER A 49 0.57 -7.38 -4.83
CA SER A 49 0.52 -5.96 -5.24
C SER A 49 0.15 -5.82 -6.71
N ALA A 50 0.79 -6.59 -7.59
CA ALA A 50 0.55 -6.53 -9.03
C ALA A 50 -0.86 -7.01 -9.39
N ASP A 51 -1.31 -8.12 -8.80
CA ASP A 51 -2.64 -8.70 -9.02
C ASP A 51 -3.74 -7.72 -8.63
N TRP A 52 -3.68 -7.15 -7.42
CA TRP A 52 -4.65 -6.12 -7.02
C TRP A 52 -4.55 -4.86 -7.89
N GLY A 53 -3.33 -4.47 -8.28
CA GLY A 53 -3.09 -3.36 -9.19
C GLY A 53 -3.77 -3.55 -10.54
N GLN A 54 -3.79 -4.78 -11.05
CA GLN A 54 -4.42 -5.17 -12.30
C GLN A 54 -5.95 -5.25 -12.17
N GLU A 55 -6.46 -5.83 -11.09
CA GLU A 55 -7.90 -5.94 -10.83
C GLU A 55 -8.54 -4.56 -10.66
N SER A 56 -7.86 -3.66 -9.95
CA SER A 56 -8.34 -2.31 -9.64
C SER A 56 -7.95 -1.26 -10.69
N ILE A 57 -7.45 -1.66 -11.87
CA ILE A 57 -6.91 -0.72 -12.88
C ILE A 57 -7.96 0.28 -13.39
N HIS A 58 -9.24 -0.08 -13.32
CA HIS A 58 -10.41 0.74 -13.65
C HIS A 58 -11.24 1.16 -12.42
N GLY A 59 -10.70 0.97 -11.20
CA GLY A 59 -11.47 1.07 -9.96
C GLY A 59 -12.23 -0.23 -9.64
N LEU A 60 -12.83 -0.29 -8.44
CA LEU A 60 -13.69 -1.37 -7.96
C LEU A 60 -14.96 -0.78 -7.33
N THR A 61 -15.94 -1.61 -7.01
CA THR A 61 -17.21 -1.19 -6.37
C THR A 61 -17.03 -0.29 -5.14
N HIS A 62 -15.97 -0.52 -4.36
CA HIS A 62 -15.66 0.24 -3.14
C HIS A 62 -14.30 0.95 -3.20
N TYR A 63 -13.73 1.07 -4.39
CA TYR A 63 -12.42 1.69 -4.59
C TYR A 63 -12.42 2.59 -5.82
N VAL A 64 -12.25 3.89 -5.59
CA VAL A 64 -12.03 4.85 -6.66
C VAL A 64 -10.54 5.01 -6.88
N LYS A 65 -10.07 4.67 -8.09
CA LYS A 65 -8.68 4.85 -8.48
C LYS A 65 -8.32 6.35 -8.45
N PRO A 66 -7.26 6.76 -7.75
CA PRO A 66 -6.83 8.15 -7.74
C PRO A 66 -6.12 8.50 -9.05
N ASP A 67 -6.30 9.74 -9.52
CA ASP A 67 -5.54 10.28 -10.67
C ASP A 67 -4.06 10.51 -10.33
N ASN A 68 -3.77 10.72 -9.04
CA ASN A 68 -2.40 10.92 -8.55
C ASN A 68 -1.62 9.60 -8.61
N SER A 69 -0.60 9.55 -9.47
CA SER A 69 0.23 8.37 -9.67
C SER A 69 0.99 7.94 -8.42
N TRP A 70 1.46 8.87 -7.59
CA TRP A 70 2.15 8.54 -6.33
C TRP A 70 1.21 7.86 -5.35
N LYS A 71 -0.01 8.40 -5.20
CA LYS A 71 -1.04 7.77 -4.37
C LYS A 71 -1.45 6.40 -4.91
N ARG A 72 -1.57 6.27 -6.24
CA ARG A 72 -1.87 4.99 -6.88
C ARG A 72 -0.78 3.95 -6.60
N CYS A 73 0.49 4.30 -6.76
CA CYS A 73 1.62 3.42 -6.43
C CYS A 73 1.59 3.02 -4.95
N ALA A 74 1.32 3.96 -4.04
CA ALA A 74 1.22 3.69 -2.61
C ALA A 74 0.11 2.69 -2.29
N GLN A 75 -1.08 2.88 -2.88
CA GLN A 75 -2.22 1.98 -2.69
C GLN A 75 -1.95 0.58 -3.24
N ILE A 76 -1.29 0.46 -4.39
CA ILE A 76 -0.88 -0.84 -4.94
C ILE A 76 0.01 -1.59 -3.96
N MET A 77 1.06 -0.94 -3.43
CA MET A 77 1.96 -1.59 -2.47
C MET A 77 1.31 -1.84 -1.11
N TYR A 78 0.40 -0.98 -0.66
CA TYR A 78 -0.38 -1.22 0.56
C TYR A 78 -1.23 -2.49 0.42
N MET A 79 -1.83 -2.70 -0.76
CA MET A 79 -2.62 -3.90 -1.01
C MET A 79 -1.76 -5.16 -1.05
N GLY A 80 -0.50 -5.08 -1.47
CA GLY A 80 0.47 -6.17 -1.27
C GLY A 80 0.63 -6.61 0.19
N LYS A 81 0.34 -5.77 1.21
CA LYS A 81 0.36 -6.19 2.62
C LYS A 81 -0.84 -7.09 2.97
N ILE A 82 -2.02 -6.79 2.43
CA ILE A 82 -3.31 -7.28 2.98
C ILE A 82 -4.18 -8.08 1.99
N TYR A 83 -3.87 -8.02 0.70
CA TYR A 83 -4.58 -8.76 -0.35
C TYR A 83 -4.15 -10.23 -0.32
N GLU A 84 -5.09 -11.16 -0.46
CA GLU A 84 -4.83 -12.60 -0.41
C GLU A 84 -4.16 -13.13 -1.69
#